data_AF-A0A8G1UA73-F1
#
_entry.id   AF-A0A8G1UA73-F1
#
_cell.length_a   1.000
_cell.length_b   1.000
_cell.length_c   1.000
_cell.angle_alpha   90.00
_cell.angle_beta   90.00
_cell.angle_gamma   90.00
#
_symmetry.space_group_name_H-M   'P 1'
#
loop_
_entity.id
_entity.type
_entity.pdbx_description
1 polymer ?
#
loop_
_entity_poly.entity_id
_entity_poly.type
_entity_poly.pdbx_seq_one_letter_code
_entity_poly.pdbx_strand_id
1 'polypeptide(L)'
;MSRAAQPADSAVRPEDLPAAAAAAGLRVLAAGRWPRSAADLEPPVLPGFVASSFSPLAAEAARRCLDAHQGGVPAELPVTAVVVASELGDLAGAVQVAEAVDGGARLGPLLFFQAVPNAVAGHLAARRGLTGPVVCVGGAGAGLEVAELLLADGDAELVLLVLVEQAAAGPDGGSDRAAAVLLAPPPLPNRPGHLGHLDQPGHPGHPDRPDHPDHPDRLNRPDHPDHPSHPNHLGRPGHPDRQQEQEGAQP
;
A
#
# COMPACT_ATOMS: atom_id res chain seq x y z
N MET A 1 10.69 -12.62 36.47
CA MET A 1 9.57 -11.72 36.18
C MET A 1 8.94 -12.18 34.88
N SER A 2 7.85 -12.94 35.00
CA SER A 2 7.14 -13.52 33.86
C SER A 2 6.38 -12.40 33.16
N ARG A 3 6.70 -12.12 31.89
CA ARG A 3 5.92 -11.19 31.07
C ARG A 3 4.55 -11.86 30.90
N ALA A 4 3.54 -11.33 31.58
CA ALA A 4 2.16 -11.76 31.42
C ALA A 4 1.85 -11.79 29.93
N ALA A 5 1.27 -12.90 29.46
CA ALA A 5 0.71 -12.96 28.12
C ALA A 5 -0.22 -11.76 27.96
N GLN A 6 0.12 -10.88 27.02
CA GLN A 6 -0.78 -9.84 26.55
C GLN A 6 -2.13 -10.53 26.27
N PRO A 7 -3.28 -9.98 26.73
CA PRO A 7 -4.57 -10.52 26.32
C PRO A 7 -4.57 -10.59 24.80
N ALA A 8 -5.05 -11.70 24.23
CA ALA A 8 -5.17 -11.90 22.80
C ALA A 8 -5.72 -10.61 22.19
N ASP A 9 -4.88 -9.91 21.43
CA ASP A 9 -5.27 -8.70 20.74
C ASP A 9 -6.52 -9.05 19.96
N SER A 10 -7.65 -8.41 20.28
CA SER A 10 -8.91 -8.76 19.68
C SER A 10 -8.79 -8.46 18.20
N ALA A 11 -8.55 -9.50 17.39
CA ALA A 11 -8.27 -9.36 15.97
C ALA A 11 -9.32 -8.44 15.34
N VAL A 12 -8.86 -7.32 14.78
CA VAL A 12 -9.74 -6.34 14.15
C VAL A 12 -10.44 -7.04 13.01
N ARG A 13 -11.78 -7.07 13.08
CA ARG A 13 -12.56 -7.66 12.00
C ARG A 13 -12.56 -6.72 10.79
N PRO A 14 -12.69 -7.24 9.56
CA PRO A 14 -12.80 -6.41 8.37
C PRO A 14 -13.85 -5.29 8.48
N GLU A 15 -15.02 -5.56 9.07
CA GLU A 15 -16.06 -4.54 9.29
C GLU A 15 -15.65 -3.36 10.17
N ASP A 16 -14.71 -3.57 11.09
CA ASP A 16 -14.26 -2.59 12.07
C ASP A 16 -13.02 -1.81 11.60
N LEU A 17 -12.43 -2.18 10.46
CA LEU A 17 -11.20 -1.58 9.93
C LEU A 17 -11.26 -0.04 9.83
N PRO A 18 -12.34 0.61 9.34
CA PRO A 18 -12.42 2.07 9.33
C PRO A 18 -12.37 2.69 10.72
N ALA A 19 -13.01 2.07 11.71
CA ALA A 19 -13.02 2.55 13.08
C ALA A 19 -11.65 2.36 13.74
N ALA A 20 -10.99 1.22 13.50
CA ALA A 20 -9.63 0.96 13.96
C ALA A 20 -8.62 1.95 13.37
N ALA A 21 -8.72 2.25 12.07
CA ALA A 21 -7.87 3.25 11.43
C ALA A 21 -8.05 4.66 12.02
N ALA A 22 -9.30 5.07 12.27
CA ALA A 22 -9.58 6.34 12.92
C ALA A 22 -9.06 6.38 14.37
N ALA A 23 -9.16 5.28 15.11
CA ALA A 23 -8.61 5.15 16.46
C ALA A 23 -7.07 5.21 16.49
N ALA A 24 -6.41 4.75 15.42
CA ALA A 24 -4.97 4.91 15.20
C ALA A 24 -4.58 6.33 14.74
N GLY A 25 -5.52 7.28 14.67
CA GLY A 25 -5.25 8.67 14.27
C GLY A 25 -5.12 8.90 12.76
N LEU A 26 -5.40 7.88 11.93
CA LEU A 26 -5.34 7.99 10.47
C LEU A 26 -6.65 8.56 9.93
N ARG A 27 -6.56 9.41 8.90
CA ARG A 27 -7.75 9.99 8.27
C ARG A 27 -8.29 9.03 7.20
N VAL A 28 -9.46 8.46 7.44
CA VAL A 28 -10.17 7.61 6.46
C VAL A 28 -10.88 8.47 5.41
N LEU A 29 -10.45 8.38 4.16
CA LEU A 29 -11.03 9.10 3.01
C LEU A 29 -12.19 8.35 2.37
N ALA A 30 -12.10 7.02 2.33
CA ALA A 30 -13.10 6.14 1.77
C ALA A 30 -12.95 4.74 2.37
N ALA A 31 -14.02 3.95 2.26
CA ALA A 31 -14.03 2.56 2.69
C ALA A 31 -14.84 1.69 1.72
N GLY A 32 -14.37 0.46 1.51
CA GLY A 32 -15.05 -0.60 0.77
C GLY A 32 -15.07 -1.87 1.61
N ARG A 33 -16.10 -2.69 1.47
CA ARG A 33 -16.18 -3.97 2.18
C ARG A 33 -16.86 -5.06 1.36
N TRP A 34 -16.55 -6.29 1.72
CA TRP A 34 -17.21 -7.51 1.30
C TRP A 34 -17.45 -8.43 2.52
N PRO A 35 -18.65 -9.02 2.66
CA PRO A 35 -19.88 -8.66 1.97
C PRO A 35 -20.39 -7.28 2.43
N ARG A 36 -21.06 -6.54 1.55
CA ARG A 36 -21.73 -5.28 1.91
C ARG A 36 -23.17 -5.52 2.38
N SER A 37 -23.83 -6.53 1.81
CA SER A 37 -25.19 -6.96 2.14
C SER A 37 -25.29 -8.48 2.03
N ALA A 38 -26.43 -9.04 2.46
CA ALA A 38 -26.71 -10.47 2.32
C ALA A 38 -26.82 -10.97 0.86
N ALA A 39 -26.87 -10.06 -0.13
CA ALA A 39 -26.89 -10.42 -1.54
C ALA A 39 -25.49 -10.72 -2.10
N ASP A 40 -24.43 -10.32 -1.40
CA ASP A 40 -23.05 -10.60 -1.77
C ASP A 40 -22.70 -12.05 -1.37
N LEU A 41 -22.99 -12.99 -2.27
CA LEU A 41 -22.77 -14.42 -2.05
C LEU A 41 -21.35 -14.87 -2.48
N GLU A 42 -20.89 -14.42 -3.64
CA GLU A 42 -19.55 -14.72 -4.18
C GLU A 42 -18.90 -13.48 -4.78
N PRO A 43 -17.60 -13.25 -4.54
CA PRO A 43 -16.90 -12.10 -5.12
C PRO A 43 -16.84 -12.22 -6.65
N PRO A 44 -16.82 -11.09 -7.38
CA PRO A 44 -16.62 -11.10 -8.83
C PRO A 44 -15.34 -11.84 -9.23
N VAL A 45 -15.40 -12.57 -10.34
CA VAL A 45 -14.23 -13.28 -10.89
C VAL A 45 -13.12 -12.29 -11.20
N LEU A 46 -11.91 -12.60 -10.71
CA LEU A 46 -10.71 -11.84 -10.98
C LEU A 46 -9.81 -12.62 -11.97
N PRO A 47 -9.64 -12.15 -13.22
CA PRO A 47 -8.82 -12.86 -14.20
C PRO A 47 -7.41 -13.11 -13.70
N GLY A 48 -6.98 -14.37 -13.77
CA GLY A 48 -5.69 -14.80 -13.25
C GLY A 48 -5.67 -15.12 -11.76
N PHE A 49 -6.83 -15.15 -11.08
CA PHE A 49 -7.00 -15.61 -9.69
C PHE A 49 -8.22 -16.52 -9.62
N VAL A 50 -8.00 -17.83 -9.73
CA VAL A 50 -9.08 -18.81 -9.99
C VAL A 50 -9.22 -19.88 -8.91
N ALA A 51 -8.22 -20.02 -8.04
CA ALA A 51 -8.16 -21.10 -7.05
C ALA A 51 -8.83 -20.74 -5.71
N SER A 52 -8.83 -19.46 -5.35
CA SER A 52 -9.23 -18.99 -4.02
C SER A 52 -10.00 -17.68 -4.08
N SER A 53 -10.87 -17.48 -3.09
CA SER A 53 -11.62 -16.24 -2.86
C SER A 53 -10.73 -15.08 -2.38
N PHE A 54 -9.55 -15.36 -1.81
CA PHE A 54 -8.68 -14.35 -1.19
C PHE A 54 -8.43 -13.13 -2.08
N SER A 55 -7.90 -13.37 -3.28
CA SER A 55 -7.56 -12.30 -4.22
C SER A 55 -8.79 -11.59 -4.82
N PRO A 56 -9.85 -12.29 -5.27
CA PRO A 56 -11.11 -11.68 -5.65
C PRO A 56 -11.72 -10.77 -4.57
N LEU A 57 -11.69 -11.18 -3.30
CA LEU A 57 -12.20 -10.40 -2.17
C LEU A 57 -11.40 -9.13 -1.94
N ALA A 58 -10.07 -9.23 -1.91
CA ALA A 58 -9.18 -8.07 -1.80
C ALA A 58 -9.47 -7.08 -2.94
N ALA A 59 -9.56 -7.58 -4.17
CA ALA A 59 -9.79 -6.76 -5.35
C ALA A 59 -11.14 -6.04 -5.30
N GLU A 60 -12.20 -6.73 -4.90
CA GLU A 60 -13.55 -6.15 -4.84
C GLU A 60 -13.69 -5.15 -3.70
N ALA A 61 -13.12 -5.41 -2.53
CA ALA A 61 -13.12 -4.44 -1.42
C ALA A 61 -12.35 -3.17 -1.81
N ALA A 62 -11.16 -3.32 -2.39
CA ALA A 62 -10.35 -2.21 -2.90
C ALA A 62 -11.08 -1.42 -3.99
N ARG A 63 -11.69 -2.11 -4.97
CA ARG A 63 -12.50 -1.49 -6.02
C ARG A 63 -13.60 -0.61 -5.44
N ARG A 64 -14.39 -1.16 -4.51
CA ARG A 64 -15.47 -0.43 -3.81
C ARG A 64 -14.94 0.79 -3.04
N CYS A 65 -13.77 0.68 -2.41
CA CYS A 65 -13.15 1.77 -1.68
C CYS A 65 -12.72 2.91 -2.62
N LEU A 66 -11.99 2.59 -3.69
CA LEU A 66 -11.49 3.57 -4.64
C LEU A 66 -12.63 4.24 -5.42
N ASP A 67 -13.65 3.48 -5.83
CA ASP A 67 -14.82 4.03 -6.51
C ASP A 67 -15.62 4.98 -5.59
N ALA A 68 -15.67 4.72 -4.28
CA ALA A 68 -16.30 5.62 -3.31
C ALA A 68 -15.52 6.93 -3.12
N HIS A 69 -14.20 6.93 -3.30
CA HIS A 69 -13.37 8.13 -3.22
C HIS A 69 -13.51 9.03 -4.46
N GLN A 70 -13.74 8.45 -5.64
CA GLN A 70 -13.79 9.18 -6.92
C GLN A 70 -14.99 10.13 -7.09
N GLY A 71 -15.92 10.19 -6.13
CA GLY A 71 -17.04 11.13 -6.12
C GLY A 71 -16.68 12.63 -6.05
N GLY A 72 -15.39 12.99 -6.13
CA GLY A 72 -14.89 14.38 -6.11
C GLY A 72 -13.67 14.74 -7.00
N VAL A 73 -13.11 13.80 -7.79
CA VAL A 73 -12.01 13.91 -8.81
C VAL A 73 -10.67 14.56 -8.37
N PRO A 74 -9.54 13.85 -8.51
CA PRO A 74 -8.66 14.01 -9.69
C PRO A 74 -8.58 12.76 -10.59
N ALA A 75 -8.11 12.93 -11.84
CA ALA A 75 -8.00 11.89 -12.86
C ALA A 75 -6.92 10.83 -12.57
N GLU A 76 -5.99 11.12 -11.66
CA GLU A 76 -4.94 10.22 -11.18
C GLU A 76 -4.81 10.36 -9.66
N LEU A 77 -4.60 9.25 -8.96
CA LEU A 77 -4.32 9.27 -7.53
C LEU A 77 -2.88 9.76 -7.30
N PRO A 78 -2.61 10.48 -6.19
CA PRO A 78 -1.24 10.78 -5.77
C PRO A 78 -0.47 9.48 -5.44
N VAL A 79 0.80 9.59 -5.04
CA VAL A 79 1.61 8.42 -4.68
C VAL A 79 0.87 7.61 -3.60
N THR A 80 0.31 6.47 -4.00
CA THR A 80 -0.59 5.68 -3.17
C THR A 80 0.04 4.32 -2.93
N ALA A 81 0.37 4.01 -1.68
CA ALA A 81 0.83 2.69 -1.29
C ALA A 81 -0.32 1.69 -1.27
N VAL A 82 0.00 0.41 -1.44
CA VAL A 82 -0.93 -0.71 -1.26
C VAL A 82 -0.41 -1.58 -0.13
N VAL A 83 -1.19 -1.69 0.94
CA VAL A 83 -0.92 -2.58 2.07
C VAL A 83 -1.99 -3.66 2.08
N VAL A 84 -1.60 -4.93 1.96
CA VAL A 84 -2.52 -6.07 2.14
C VAL A 84 -2.22 -6.74 3.47
N ALA A 85 -3.22 -6.77 4.34
CA ALA A 85 -3.16 -7.40 5.65
C ALA A 85 -4.04 -8.65 5.66
N SER A 86 -3.51 -9.74 6.23
CA SER A 86 -4.28 -10.95 6.51
C SER A 86 -3.58 -11.77 7.59
N GLU A 87 -4.31 -12.35 8.53
CA GLU A 87 -3.71 -13.22 9.56
C GLU A 87 -3.11 -14.50 8.97
N LEU A 88 -3.82 -15.13 8.03
CA LEU A 88 -3.46 -16.44 7.49
C LEU A 88 -3.09 -16.40 5.99
N GLY A 89 -3.29 -15.27 5.32
CA GLY A 89 -3.10 -15.15 3.88
C GLY A 89 -4.11 -15.98 3.08
N ASP A 90 -3.70 -16.41 1.88
CA ASP A 90 -4.50 -17.30 1.02
C ASP A 90 -4.43 -18.76 1.52
N LEU A 91 -5.09 -19.02 2.65
CA LEU A 91 -5.10 -20.34 3.28
C LEU A 91 -5.75 -21.39 2.37
N ALA A 92 -6.85 -21.04 1.70
CA ALA A 92 -7.55 -21.98 0.81
C ALA A 92 -6.66 -22.38 -0.37
N GLY A 93 -5.98 -21.42 -1.00
CA GLY A 93 -5.02 -21.68 -2.06
C GLY A 93 -3.85 -22.53 -1.58
N ALA A 94 -3.31 -22.24 -0.39
CA ALA A 94 -2.23 -23.02 0.20
C ALA A 94 -2.62 -24.47 0.47
N VAL A 95 -3.82 -24.71 1.02
CA VAL A 95 -4.35 -26.07 1.25
C VAL A 95 -4.52 -26.82 -0.06
N GLN A 96 -5.14 -26.19 -1.07
CA GLN A 96 -5.34 -26.83 -2.38
C GLN A 96 -4.00 -27.21 -3.05
N VAL A 97 -3.00 -26.34 -2.94
CA VAL A 97 -1.64 -26.62 -3.44
C VAL A 97 -1.03 -27.80 -2.69
N ALA A 98 -1.16 -27.86 -1.37
CA ALA A 98 -0.65 -28.96 -0.56
C ALA A 98 -1.31 -30.30 -0.93
N GLU A 99 -2.64 -30.34 -1.02
CA GLU A 99 -3.39 -31.55 -1.40
C GLU A 99 -3.01 -32.05 -2.80
N ALA A 100 -2.83 -31.13 -3.76
CA ALA A 100 -2.41 -31.49 -5.11
C ALA A 100 -1.00 -32.09 -5.13
N VAL A 101 -0.07 -31.56 -4.32
CA VAL A 101 1.29 -32.10 -4.19
C VAL A 101 1.27 -33.48 -3.53
N ASP A 102 0.54 -33.64 -2.43
CA ASP A 102 0.42 -34.91 -1.71
C ASP A 102 -0.24 -36.00 -2.58
N GLY A 103 -1.19 -35.59 -3.43
CA GLY A 103 -1.83 -36.46 -4.43
C GLY A 103 -0.97 -36.76 -5.67
N GLY A 104 0.23 -36.19 -5.78
CA GLY A 104 1.13 -36.39 -6.92
C GLY A 104 0.69 -35.66 -8.21
N ALA A 105 -0.21 -34.70 -8.11
CA ALA A 105 -0.68 -33.91 -9.25
C ALA A 105 0.38 -32.90 -9.73
N ARG A 106 0.34 -32.57 -11.02
CA ARG A 106 1.16 -31.48 -11.57
C ARG A 106 0.45 -30.14 -11.38
N LEU A 107 1.08 -29.23 -10.63
CA LEU A 107 0.59 -27.87 -10.48
C LEU A 107 0.79 -27.08 -11.78
N GLY A 108 -0.25 -26.35 -12.19
CA GLY A 108 -0.18 -25.46 -13.36
C GLY A 108 0.69 -24.22 -13.07
N PRO A 109 1.41 -23.66 -14.06
CA PRO A 109 2.25 -22.47 -13.87
C PRO A 109 1.53 -21.25 -13.29
N LEU A 110 0.22 -21.12 -13.55
CA LEU A 110 -0.60 -20.03 -13.01
C LEU A 110 -0.71 -20.05 -11.48
N LEU A 111 -0.63 -21.23 -10.85
CA LEU A 111 -0.69 -21.33 -9.39
C LEU A 111 0.53 -20.70 -8.74
N PHE A 112 1.70 -20.72 -9.38
CA PHE A 112 2.90 -20.07 -8.87
C PHE A 112 2.73 -18.54 -8.76
N PHE A 113 2.05 -17.93 -9.73
CA PHE A 113 1.81 -16.48 -9.73
C PHE A 113 0.69 -16.05 -8.77
N GLN A 114 -0.23 -16.97 -8.41
CA GLN A 114 -1.33 -16.70 -7.49
C GLN A 114 -1.00 -17.03 -6.03
N ALA A 115 -0.03 -17.93 -5.79
CA ALA A 115 0.26 -18.50 -4.47
C ALA A 115 0.89 -17.54 -3.46
N VAL A 116 1.28 -16.32 -3.87
CA VAL A 116 1.82 -15.31 -2.96
C VAL A 116 0.76 -14.25 -2.67
N PRO A 117 0.46 -13.94 -1.40
CA PRO A 117 -0.51 -12.89 -1.03
C PRO A 117 -0.20 -11.54 -1.70
N ASN A 118 1.07 -11.27 -2.02
CA ASN A 118 1.50 -10.05 -2.69
C ASN A 118 1.02 -9.94 -4.14
N ALA A 119 0.58 -11.03 -4.78
CA ALA A 119 0.14 -11.03 -6.17
C ALA A 119 -1.09 -10.13 -6.38
N VAL A 120 -2.06 -10.16 -5.46
CA VAL A 120 -3.22 -9.26 -5.54
C VAL A 120 -2.84 -7.81 -5.29
N ALA A 121 -1.87 -7.55 -4.41
CA ALA A 121 -1.39 -6.20 -4.13
C ALA A 121 -0.74 -5.56 -5.38
N GLY A 122 0.12 -6.32 -6.07
CA GLY A 122 0.70 -5.89 -7.35
C GLY A 122 -0.34 -5.76 -8.46
N HIS A 123 -1.33 -6.66 -8.51
CA HIS A 123 -2.44 -6.57 -9.45
C HIS A 123 -3.26 -5.29 -9.25
N LEU A 124 -3.60 -4.95 -8.01
CA LEU A 124 -4.32 -3.74 -7.65
C LEU A 124 -3.55 -2.49 -8.07
N ALA A 125 -2.26 -2.43 -7.73
CA ALA A 125 -1.41 -1.32 -8.09
C ALA A 125 -1.37 -1.10 -9.61
N ALA A 126 -1.12 -2.16 -10.39
CA ALA A 126 -1.06 -2.09 -11.83
C ALA A 126 -2.40 -1.70 -12.48
N ARG A 127 -3.53 -2.23 -11.99
CA ARG A 127 -4.86 -1.97 -12.55
C ARG A 127 -5.39 -0.57 -12.26
N ARG A 128 -5.00 0.02 -11.13
CA ARG A 128 -5.50 1.33 -10.67
C ARG A 128 -4.45 2.44 -10.76
N GLY A 129 -3.27 2.16 -11.30
CA GLY A 129 -2.19 3.13 -11.44
C GLY A 129 -1.66 3.62 -10.09
N LEU A 130 -1.62 2.75 -9.08
CA LEU A 130 -1.09 3.11 -7.76
C LEU A 130 0.43 2.97 -7.78
N THR A 131 1.12 4.06 -7.47
CA THR A 131 2.56 4.21 -7.72
C THR A 131 3.42 4.17 -6.44
N GLY A 132 2.80 4.00 -5.27
CA GLY A 132 3.52 3.89 -4.00
C GLY A 132 4.01 2.47 -3.68
N PRO A 133 4.62 2.29 -2.50
CA PRO A 133 5.08 0.99 -2.02
C PRO A 133 3.99 -0.07 -1.96
N VAL A 134 4.36 -1.33 -2.22
CA VAL A 134 3.47 -2.50 -2.08
C VAL A 134 3.98 -3.37 -0.95
N VAL A 135 3.18 -3.52 0.10
CA VAL A 135 3.56 -4.25 1.32
C VAL A 135 2.46 -5.24 1.69
N CYS A 136 2.85 -6.40 2.23
CA CYS A 136 1.90 -7.36 2.79
C CYS A 136 2.35 -7.79 4.18
N VAL A 137 1.41 -7.87 5.12
CA VAL A 137 1.69 -8.14 6.53
C VAL A 137 0.63 -9.04 7.17
N GLY A 138 1.04 -9.67 8.28
CA GLY A 138 0.18 -10.48 9.12
C GLY A 138 -0.74 -9.61 9.98
N GLY A 139 -2.04 -9.62 9.68
CA GLY A 139 -3.04 -8.99 10.54
C GLY A 139 -3.23 -7.48 10.40
N ALA A 140 -4.37 -7.00 10.90
CA ALA A 140 -4.81 -5.62 10.76
C ALA A 140 -3.94 -4.62 11.52
N GLY A 141 -3.48 -4.98 12.72
CA GLY A 141 -2.64 -4.12 13.56
C GLY A 141 -1.33 -3.73 12.84
N ALA A 142 -0.60 -4.74 12.35
CA ALA A 142 0.60 -4.52 11.55
C ALA A 142 0.30 -3.73 10.26
N GLY A 143 -0.86 -3.97 9.64
CA GLY A 143 -1.30 -3.21 8.47
C GLY A 143 -1.47 -1.71 8.74
N LEU A 144 -2.05 -1.36 9.90
CA LEU A 144 -2.22 0.02 10.33
C LEU A 144 -0.87 0.67 10.71
N GLU A 145 0.00 -0.05 11.41
CA GLU A 145 1.35 0.42 11.76
C GLU A 145 2.19 0.71 10.50
N VAL A 146 2.15 -0.17 9.50
CA VAL A 146 2.83 0.05 8.22
C VAL A 146 2.21 1.23 7.47
N ALA A 147 0.89 1.36 7.47
CA ALA A 147 0.22 2.48 6.83
C ALA A 147 0.62 3.82 7.46
N GLU A 148 0.68 3.89 8.79
CA GLU A 148 1.15 5.07 9.51
C GLU A 148 2.58 5.40 9.15
N LEU A 149 3.48 4.41 9.15
CA LEU A 149 4.90 4.62 8.82
C LEU A 149 5.09 5.18 7.41
N LEU A 150 4.43 4.58 6.40
CA LEU A 150 4.54 5.02 5.01
C LEU A 150 4.04 6.45 4.80
N LEU A 151 3.00 6.86 5.54
CA LEU A 151 2.47 8.22 5.51
C LEU A 151 3.37 9.20 6.25
N ALA A 152 3.94 8.79 7.40
CA ALA A 152 4.79 9.64 8.23
C ALA A 152 6.14 9.93 7.58
N ASP A 153 6.73 8.93 6.91
CA ASP A 153 8.01 9.06 6.22
C ASP A 153 7.87 9.77 4.86
N GLY A 154 6.65 9.91 4.35
CA GLY A 154 6.36 10.52 3.06
C GLY A 154 6.64 9.59 1.86
N ASP A 155 6.83 8.30 2.12
CA ASP A 155 6.94 7.26 1.09
C ASP A 155 5.65 7.10 0.28
N ALA A 156 4.51 7.48 0.88
CA ALA A 156 3.24 7.62 0.19
C ALA A 156 2.42 8.81 0.72
N GLU A 157 1.66 9.42 -0.17
CA GLU A 157 0.69 10.47 0.17
C GLU A 157 -0.65 9.89 0.64
N LEU A 158 -0.98 8.70 0.13
CA LEU A 158 -2.15 7.92 0.51
C LEU A 158 -1.76 6.45 0.72
N VAL A 159 -2.51 5.74 1.55
CA VAL A 159 -2.37 4.28 1.70
C VAL A 159 -3.72 3.62 1.45
N LEU A 160 -3.76 2.70 0.50
CA LEU A 160 -4.86 1.75 0.37
C LEU A 160 -4.53 0.52 1.23
N LEU A 161 -5.12 0.44 2.42
CA LEU A 161 -5.02 -0.74 3.28
C LEU A 161 -6.19 -1.68 3.00
N VAL A 162 -5.89 -2.93 2.68
CA VAL A 162 -6.87 -3.99 2.38
C VAL A 162 -6.67 -5.12 3.39
N LEU A 163 -7.66 -5.35 4.24
CA LEU A 163 -7.73 -6.49 5.15
C LEU A 163 -8.56 -7.60 4.53
N VAL A 164 -8.03 -8.82 4.45
CA VAL A 164 -8.73 -9.99 3.90
C VAL A 164 -8.61 -11.15 4.87
N GLU A 165 -9.75 -11.74 5.24
CA GLU A 165 -9.80 -12.90 6.12
C GLU A 165 -10.72 -13.97 5.52
N GLN A 166 -10.15 -15.15 5.28
CA GLN A 166 -10.91 -16.33 4.87
C GLN A 166 -11.39 -17.05 6.12
N ALA A 167 -12.65 -17.49 6.11
CA ALA A 167 -13.18 -18.27 7.20
C ALA A 167 -12.46 -19.62 7.28
N ALA A 168 -12.07 -20.02 8.48
CA ALA A 168 -11.60 -21.39 8.70
C ALA A 168 -12.73 -22.36 8.33
N ALA A 169 -12.41 -23.39 7.54
CA ALA A 169 -13.35 -24.45 7.21
C ALA A 169 -13.82 -25.14 8.51
N GLY A 170 -15.06 -24.88 8.90
CA GLY A 170 -15.64 -25.38 10.15
C GLY A 170 -17.17 -25.49 10.04
N PRO A 171 -17.80 -26.28 10.93
CA PRO A 171 -19.24 -26.59 10.87
C PRO A 171 -20.15 -25.37 11.00
N ASP A 172 -19.65 -24.27 11.56
CA ASP A 172 -20.38 -23.01 11.75
C ASP A 172 -20.35 -22.09 10.50
N GLY A 173 -19.69 -22.52 9.41
CA GLY A 173 -19.84 -21.88 8.10
C GLY A 173 -19.57 -20.38 8.09
N GLY A 174 -18.42 -19.96 8.62
CA GLY A 174 -17.99 -18.57 8.48
C GLY A 174 -17.91 -18.18 7.01
N SER A 175 -18.28 -16.93 6.69
CA SER A 175 -18.11 -16.39 5.34
C SER A 175 -16.81 -15.61 5.26
N ASP A 176 -16.11 -15.72 4.14
CA ASP A 176 -14.92 -14.91 3.86
C ASP A 176 -15.28 -13.42 3.80
N ARG A 177 -14.36 -12.58 4.27
CA ARG A 177 -14.58 -11.14 4.43
C ARG A 177 -13.37 -10.36 3.96
N ALA A 178 -13.64 -9.17 3.46
CA ALA A 178 -12.60 -8.20 3.19
C ALA A 178 -13.09 -6.78 3.45
N ALA A 179 -12.16 -5.91 3.82
CA ALA A 179 -12.39 -4.48 3.90
C ALA A 179 -11.18 -3.74 3.35
N ALA A 180 -11.44 -2.60 2.73
CA ALA A 180 -10.41 -1.69 2.28
C ALA A 180 -10.72 -0.30 2.79
N VAL A 181 -9.68 0.42 3.19
CA VAL A 181 -9.74 1.83 3.58
C VAL A 181 -8.67 2.60 2.82
N LEU A 182 -9.05 3.78 2.33
CA LEU A 182 -8.11 4.73 1.77
C LEU A 182 -7.75 5.74 2.85
N LEU A 183 -6.47 5.79 3.20
CA LEU A 183 -5.96 6.53 4.35
C LEU A 183 -5.11 7.70 3.88
N ALA A 184 -5.22 8.80 4.60
CA ALA A 184 -4.36 9.96 4.47
C ALA A 184 -3.72 10.28 5.84
N PRO A 185 -2.63 11.07 5.85
CA PRO A 185 -2.06 11.56 7.09
C PRO A 185 -3.13 12.27 7.94
N PRO A 186 -2.99 12.27 9.28
CA PRO A 186 -3.84 13.08 10.13
C PRO A 186 -3.81 14.53 9.62
N PRO A 187 -4.94 15.28 9.69
CA PRO A 187 -4.90 16.70 9.43
C PRO A 187 -3.86 17.32 10.37
N LEU A 188 -2.94 18.11 9.80
CA LEU A 188 -2.00 18.88 10.61
C LEU A 188 -2.81 19.58 11.70
N PRO A 189 -2.40 19.50 12.99
CA PRO A 189 -3.06 20.31 14.00
C PRO A 189 -3.03 21.73 13.47
N ASN A 190 -4.20 22.39 13.43
CA ASN A 190 -4.31 23.80 13.08
C ASN A 190 -3.19 24.49 13.84
N ARG A 191 -2.09 24.85 13.15
CA ARG A 191 -1.14 25.80 13.73
C ARG A 191 -2.04 26.97 14.06
N PRO A 192 -2.14 27.41 15.33
CA PRO A 192 -2.86 28.64 15.62
C PRO A 192 -2.29 29.64 14.62
N GLY A 193 -3.12 30.04 13.66
CA GLY A 193 -2.66 30.85 12.54
C GLY A 193 -1.89 31.98 13.17
N HIS A 194 -0.62 32.14 12.76
CA HIS A 194 0.32 33.12 13.31
C HIS A 194 -0.49 34.28 13.85
N LEU A 195 -0.67 34.30 15.18
CA LEU A 195 -1.45 35.34 15.84
C LEU A 195 -0.88 36.61 15.27
N GLY A 196 -1.77 37.37 14.61
CA GLY A 196 -1.43 38.57 13.89
C GLY A 196 -0.39 39.30 14.71
N HIS A 197 0.75 39.56 14.07
CA HIS A 197 1.78 40.44 14.56
C HIS A 197 1.04 41.60 15.24
N LEU A 198 1.04 41.61 16.58
CA LEU A 198 0.46 42.70 17.35
C LEU A 198 1.05 43.96 16.74
N ASP A 199 0.18 44.91 16.39
CA ASP A 199 0.53 46.27 16.02
C ASP A 199 1.75 46.68 16.86
N GLN A 200 2.92 46.69 16.23
CA GLN A 200 4.08 47.34 16.82
C GLN A 200 3.67 48.82 16.92
N PRO A 201 3.63 49.41 18.12
CA PRO A 201 3.53 50.85 18.22
C PRO A 201 4.69 51.42 17.42
N GLY A 202 4.37 52.27 16.43
CA GLY A 202 5.36 52.83 15.52
C GLY A 202 6.58 53.34 16.27
N HIS A 203 7.75 52.80 15.92
CA HIS A 203 9.01 53.25 16.48
C HIS A 203 9.19 54.76 16.22
N PRO A 204 9.55 55.58 17.23
CA PRO A 204 9.96 56.96 17.01
C PRO A 204 11.15 56.98 16.06
N GLY A 205 11.12 57.90 15.09
CA GLY A 205 12.13 58.01 14.03
C GLY A 205 13.56 58.04 14.59
N HIS A 206 14.41 57.17 14.04
CA HIS A 206 15.83 57.16 14.31
C HIS A 206 16.48 58.42 13.71
N PRO A 207 17.33 59.15 14.45
CA PRO A 207 18.16 60.20 13.86
C PRO A 207 19.17 59.59 12.89
N ASP A 208 19.48 60.35 11.83
CA ASP A 208 20.37 59.95 10.74
C ASP A 208 21.70 59.39 11.24
N ARG A 209 22.09 58.27 10.61
CA ARG A 209 23.32 57.56 10.88
C ARG A 209 24.47 58.29 10.14
N PRO A 210 25.59 58.61 10.80
CA PRO A 210 26.76 59.14 10.09
C PRO A 210 27.32 58.09 9.12
N ASP A 211 27.77 58.54 7.95
CA ASP A 211 28.37 57.72 6.91
C ASP A 211 29.53 56.87 7.44
N HIS A 212 29.53 55.60 7.04
CA HIS A 212 30.57 54.64 7.40
C HIS A 212 31.76 54.79 6.44
N PRO A 213 33.02 54.79 6.92
CA PRO A 213 34.18 54.80 6.04
C PRO A 213 34.31 53.48 5.27
N ASP A 214 34.75 53.58 4.02
CA ASP A 214 34.95 52.46 3.09
C ASP A 214 35.78 51.31 3.70
N HIS A 215 35.26 50.09 3.60
CA HIS A 215 35.97 48.88 3.95
C HIS A 215 36.87 48.45 2.78
N PRO A 216 38.16 48.13 3.00
CA PRO A 216 39.05 47.66 1.95
C PRO A 216 38.70 46.24 1.48
N ASP A 217 39.03 46.03 0.20
CA ASP A 217 38.75 44.86 -0.61
C ASP A 217 39.41 43.55 -0.12
N ARG A 218 38.67 42.46 -0.37
CA ARG A 218 39.09 41.07 -0.66
C ARG A 218 39.60 40.16 0.48
N LEU A 219 39.15 38.90 0.41
CA LEU A 219 39.99 37.77 -0.01
C LEU A 219 39.13 36.57 -0.49
N ASN A 220 39.65 35.90 -1.52
CA ASN A 220 39.01 34.90 -2.37
C ASN A 220 38.46 33.66 -1.64
N ARG A 221 37.37 33.12 -2.18
CA ARG A 221 36.86 31.76 -1.90
C ARG A 221 37.81 30.73 -2.53
N PRO A 222 38.21 29.66 -1.82
CA PRO A 222 38.83 28.50 -2.45
C PRO A 222 37.80 27.68 -3.23
N ASP A 223 38.19 27.21 -4.42
CA ASP A 223 37.39 26.38 -5.33
C ASP A 223 37.08 24.99 -4.78
N HIS A 224 35.93 24.45 -5.22
CA HIS A 224 35.45 23.10 -4.92
C HIS A 224 36.23 22.03 -5.72
N PRO A 225 36.57 20.86 -5.13
CA PRO A 225 37.08 19.73 -5.90
C PRO A 225 35.98 19.03 -6.70
N ASP A 226 36.28 18.73 -7.97
CA ASP A 226 35.40 18.04 -8.92
C ASP A 226 35.07 16.58 -8.54
N HIS A 227 33.85 16.17 -8.87
CA HIS A 227 33.34 14.80 -8.77
C HIS A 227 34.01 13.83 -9.77
N PRO A 228 34.34 12.58 -9.39
CA PRO A 228 34.70 11.55 -10.34
C PRO A 228 33.48 11.01 -11.10
N SER A 229 33.59 10.93 -12.42
CA SER A 229 32.56 10.46 -13.36
C SER A 229 32.35 8.94 -13.33
N HIS A 230 31.11 8.52 -13.58
CA HIS A 230 30.66 7.14 -13.78
C HIS A 230 31.37 6.40 -14.93
N PRO A 231 31.66 5.08 -14.78
CA PRO A 231 31.92 4.21 -15.92
C PRO A 231 30.61 3.69 -16.54
N ASN A 232 30.48 3.89 -17.86
CA ASN A 232 29.40 3.40 -18.71
C ASN A 232 29.40 1.87 -18.91
N HIS A 233 28.18 1.34 -19.08
CA HIS A 233 27.74 0.26 -19.97
C HIS A 233 28.67 -0.94 -20.27
N LEU A 234 28.30 -2.08 -19.68
CA LEU A 234 28.45 -3.43 -20.23
C LEU A 234 27.03 -4.02 -20.20
N GLY A 235 26.33 -4.31 -21.29
CA GLY A 235 26.65 -5.27 -22.34
C GLY A 235 25.53 -6.34 -22.32
N ARG A 236 24.52 -6.21 -23.20
CA ARG A 236 23.42 -7.19 -23.37
C ARG A 236 23.96 -8.55 -23.84
N PRO A 237 23.59 -9.67 -23.21
CA PRO A 237 23.71 -11.00 -23.83
C PRO A 237 22.55 -11.26 -24.80
N GLY A 238 22.87 -11.79 -25.98
CA GLY A 238 21.95 -12.04 -27.08
C GLY A 238 21.04 -13.27 -26.90
N HIS A 239 19.98 -13.25 -27.71
CA HIS A 239 18.98 -14.30 -27.93
C HIS A 239 19.61 -15.57 -28.54
N PRO A 240 19.22 -16.78 -28.11
CA PRO A 240 19.35 -17.97 -28.95
C PRO A 240 18.08 -18.21 -29.80
N ASP A 241 18.35 -18.74 -30.99
CA ASP A 241 17.46 -18.97 -32.13
C ASP A 241 16.36 -20.01 -31.90
N ARG A 242 15.24 -19.79 -32.60
CA ARG A 242 14.19 -20.79 -32.86
C ARG A 242 14.73 -21.84 -33.85
N GLN A 243 14.70 -23.11 -33.47
CA GLN A 243 14.66 -24.20 -34.43
C GLN A 243 13.27 -24.84 -34.46
N GLN A 244 12.79 -24.98 -35.69
CA GLN A 244 11.56 -25.59 -36.11
C GLN A 244 11.76 -27.11 -36.11
N GLU A 245 10.86 -27.86 -35.49
CA GLU A 245 10.63 -29.26 -35.85
C GLU A 245 9.14 -29.41 -36.19
N GLN A 246 8.87 -29.36 -37.49
CA GLN A 246 7.72 -30.01 -38.12
C GLN A 246 8.12 -31.44 -38.40
N GLU A 247 7.39 -32.41 -37.87
CA GLU A 247 7.20 -33.79 -38.40
C GLU A 247 6.30 -34.53 -37.37
N GLY A 248 5.20 -35.20 -37.71
CA GLY A 248 4.61 -35.52 -38.99
C GLY A 248 3.15 -35.91 -38.82
N ALA A 249 2.41 -35.78 -39.91
CA ALA A 249 1.03 -36.21 -40.04
C ALA A 249 0.94 -37.65 -40.58
N GLN A 250 -0.11 -38.35 -40.12
CA GLN A 250 -0.89 -39.40 -40.81
C GLN A 250 -0.36 -40.84 -40.85
N PRO A 251 -1.26 -41.84 -41.05
CA PRO A 251 -2.67 -41.76 -41.51
C PRO A 251 -3.75 -42.03 -40.46
#